data_AF-A0A5D3DB38-F1
#
_entry.id   AF-A0A5D3DB38-F1
#
_cell.length_a   1.000
_cell.length_b   1.000
_cell.length_c   1.000
_cell.angle_alpha   90.00
_cell.angle_beta   90.00
_cell.angle_gamma   90.00
#
_symmetry.space_group_name_H-M   'P 1'
#
loop_
_entity.id
_entity.type
_entity.pdbx_description
1 polymer ?
#
loop_
_entity_poly.entity_id
_entity_poly.type
_entity_poly.pdbx_seq_one_letter_code
_entity_poly.pdbx_strand_id
1 'polypeptide(L)'
;MEKLKSLVPENLKQMVGSTTADDLPSSSSFLLRLFQQSQLFFQVIGDLTMDPENALCGKKKDAALELKRQGNQCFLNGDYANALVYYSKALLVAPMNAVDMDKNLVATLYVNRASVLHAKVKWAKEGDCNTSFFHRVASSRKNENHIGSLLPEWGIAWSPISPREDKELVAPPWRKLERLCLAVIGTRPWSG
;
A
#
# COMPACT_ATOMS: atom_id res chain seq x y z
N MET A 1 -3.68 7.14 -36.89
CA MET A 1 -2.38 6.44 -36.82
C MET A 1 -1.65 6.38 -38.15
N GLU A 2 -2.23 5.82 -39.22
CA GLU A 2 -1.53 5.67 -40.51
C GLU A 2 -1.07 7.00 -41.16
N LYS A 3 -1.90 8.05 -41.11
CA LYS A 3 -1.50 9.41 -41.54
C LYS A 3 -0.33 10.01 -40.77
N LEU A 4 -0.15 9.63 -39.50
CA LEU A 4 0.98 10.09 -38.69
C LEU A 4 2.26 9.33 -39.07
N LYS A 5 2.14 8.01 -39.32
CA LYS A 5 3.27 7.18 -39.79
C LYS A 5 3.81 7.63 -41.15
N SER A 6 2.94 8.10 -42.06
CA SER A 6 3.35 8.63 -43.36
C SER A 6 4.06 9.99 -43.28
N LEU A 7 3.93 10.70 -42.16
CA LEU A 7 4.61 11.98 -41.90
C LEU A 7 5.97 11.80 -41.24
N VAL A 8 6.31 10.58 -40.81
CA VAL A 8 7.62 10.28 -40.23
C VAL A 8 8.64 10.27 -41.38
N PRO A 9 9.60 11.20 -41.40
CA PRO A 9 10.58 11.30 -42.48
C PRO A 9 11.46 10.03 -42.57
N GLU A 10 11.74 9.56 -43.78
CA GLU A 10 12.53 8.34 -43.98
C GLU A 10 13.97 8.45 -43.46
N ASN A 11 14.55 9.66 -43.47
CA ASN A 11 15.84 9.94 -42.84
C ASN A 11 15.83 9.68 -41.34
N LEU A 12 14.69 9.88 -40.67
CA LEU A 12 14.55 9.65 -39.24
C LEU A 12 14.35 8.16 -38.92
N LYS A 13 13.68 7.39 -39.80
CA LYS A 13 13.63 5.93 -39.71
C LYS A 13 15.00 5.29 -39.91
N GLN A 14 15.76 5.76 -40.90
CA GLN A 14 17.15 5.33 -41.11
C GLN A 14 18.05 5.69 -39.94
N MET A 15 17.93 6.92 -39.42
CA MET A 15 18.73 7.39 -38.28
C MET A 15 18.48 6.56 -37.02
N VAL A 16 17.23 6.18 -36.73
CA VAL A 16 16.90 5.29 -35.59
C VAL A 16 17.34 3.84 -35.85
N GLY A 17 17.31 3.38 -37.11
CA GLY A 17 17.75 2.04 -37.48
C GLY A 17 19.27 1.84 -37.47
N SER A 18 20.05 2.91 -37.64
CA SER A 18 21.52 2.86 -37.68
C SER A 18 22.20 3.29 -36.38
N THR A 19 21.46 3.77 -35.38
CA THR A 19 22.05 4.34 -34.16
C THR A 19 22.39 3.29 -33.12
N THR A 20 23.54 3.49 -32.47
CA THR A 20 24.01 2.71 -31.32
C THR A 20 23.54 3.35 -30.01
N ALA A 21 23.71 2.67 -28.87
CA ALA A 21 23.24 3.15 -27.57
C ALA A 21 23.81 4.54 -27.18
N ASP A 22 24.99 4.88 -27.68
CA ASP A 22 25.66 6.16 -27.39
C ASP A 22 24.99 7.36 -28.10
N ASP A 23 24.34 7.13 -29.23
CA ASP A 23 23.65 8.17 -30.02
C ASP A 23 22.20 8.41 -29.61
N LEU A 24 21.72 7.65 -28.61
CA LEU A 24 20.35 7.70 -28.11
C LEU A 24 19.93 9.11 -27.62
N PRO A 25 20.74 9.87 -26.87
CA PRO A 25 20.34 11.19 -26.39
C PRO A 25 20.14 12.20 -27.53
N SER A 26 21.04 12.17 -28.51
CA SER A 26 21.04 13.02 -29.71
C SER A 26 19.81 12.73 -30.57
N SER A 27 19.58 11.44 -30.81
CA SER A 27 18.45 10.94 -31.62
C SER A 27 17.11 11.24 -30.95
N SER A 28 17.04 11.06 -29.62
CA SER A 28 15.85 11.36 -28.82
C SER A 28 15.51 12.86 -28.84
N SER A 29 16.53 13.73 -28.74
CA SER A 29 16.33 15.18 -28.83
C SER A 29 15.85 15.63 -30.21
N PHE A 30 16.35 15.01 -31.27
CA PHE A 30 15.93 15.29 -32.64
C PHE A 30 14.48 14.84 -32.90
N LEU A 31 14.14 13.63 -32.46
CA LEU A 31 12.76 13.11 -32.48
C LEU A 31 11.81 14.04 -31.73
N LEU A 32 12.18 14.47 -30.53
CA LEU A 32 11.36 15.35 -29.71
C LEU A 32 11.09 16.68 -30.42
N ARG A 33 12.11 17.32 -31.00
CA ARG A 33 11.95 18.56 -31.78
C ARG A 33 11.00 18.38 -32.96
N LEU A 34 11.14 17.28 -33.69
CA LEU A 34 10.30 17.00 -34.86
C LEU A 34 8.83 16.81 -34.46
N PHE A 35 8.56 16.05 -33.41
CA PHE A 35 7.19 15.86 -32.90
C PHE A 35 6.61 17.14 -32.30
N GLN A 36 7.42 17.99 -31.66
CA GLN A 36 7.00 19.29 -31.15
C GLN A 36 6.62 20.30 -32.23
N GLN A 37 7.10 20.14 -33.46
CA GLN A 37 6.75 21.02 -34.58
C GLN A 37 5.54 20.52 -35.38
N SER A 38 5.08 19.29 -35.14
CA SER A 38 4.00 18.67 -35.90
C SER A 38 2.63 18.88 -35.25
N GLN A 39 1.80 19.72 -35.88
CA GLN A 39 0.42 19.96 -35.43
C GLN A 39 -0.45 18.68 -35.46
N LEU A 40 -0.19 17.78 -36.42
CA LEU A 40 -0.89 16.50 -36.53
C LEU A 40 -0.51 15.51 -35.42
N PHE A 41 0.71 15.60 -34.90
CA PHE A 41 1.11 14.83 -33.72
C PHE A 41 0.27 15.23 -32.50
N PHE A 42 0.15 16.52 -32.23
CA PHE A 42 -0.68 17.00 -31.11
C PHE A 42 -2.17 16.69 -31.29
N GLN A 43 -2.69 16.71 -32.51
CA GLN A 43 -4.07 16.31 -32.79
C GLN A 43 -4.28 14.82 -32.52
N VAL A 44 -3.40 13.94 -33.01
CA VAL A 44 -3.50 12.49 -32.76
C VAL A 44 -3.29 12.17 -31.27
N ILE A 45 -2.37 12.85 -30.58
CA ILE A 45 -2.21 12.71 -29.13
C ILE A 45 -3.45 13.20 -28.39
N GLY A 46 -4.04 14.32 -28.82
CA GLY A 46 -5.31 14.83 -28.30
C GLY A 46 -6.42 13.80 -28.45
N ASP A 47 -6.62 13.25 -29.65
CA ASP A 47 -7.63 12.22 -29.92
C ASP A 47 -7.38 10.94 -29.09
N LEU A 48 -6.11 10.57 -28.85
CA LEU A 48 -5.72 9.38 -28.05
C LEU A 48 -5.76 9.61 -26.52
N THR A 49 -5.85 10.85 -26.05
CA THR A 49 -5.75 11.18 -24.61
C THR A 49 -6.96 11.91 -24.05
N MET A 50 -7.71 12.63 -24.89
CA MET A 50 -8.84 13.49 -24.50
C MET A 50 -10.21 12.88 -24.83
N ASP A 51 -10.27 11.83 -25.65
CA ASP A 51 -11.49 11.05 -25.87
C ASP A 51 -11.65 10.02 -24.72
N PRO A 52 -12.65 10.16 -23.83
CA PRO A 52 -12.86 9.22 -22.72
C PRO A 52 -13.17 7.79 -23.17
N GLU A 53 -13.65 7.60 -24.41
CA GLU A 53 -14.06 6.30 -24.96
C GLU A 53 -12.95 5.62 -25.79
N ASN A 54 -12.12 6.39 -26.51
CA ASN A 54 -11.01 5.86 -27.33
C ASN A 54 -9.61 6.02 -26.73
N ALA A 55 -9.47 6.66 -25.56
CA ALA A 55 -8.15 6.79 -24.92
C ALA A 55 -7.59 5.42 -24.51
N LEU A 56 -6.42 5.08 -25.05
CA LEU A 56 -5.66 3.86 -24.72
C LEU A 56 -5.36 3.73 -23.21
N CYS A 57 -5.34 4.86 -22.50
CA CYS A 57 -5.22 4.96 -21.05
C CYS A 57 -6.31 5.90 -20.51
N GLY A 58 -7.56 5.44 -20.51
CA GLY A 58 -8.67 6.14 -19.86
C GLY A 58 -8.42 6.29 -18.36
N LYS A 59 -7.75 7.37 -17.96
CA LYS A 59 -7.52 7.70 -16.55
C LYS A 59 -8.84 8.20 -15.97
N LYS A 60 -9.55 7.35 -15.23
CA LYS A 60 -10.85 7.66 -14.63
C LYS A 60 -10.67 7.98 -13.15
N LYS A 61 -10.94 9.23 -12.77
CA LYS A 61 -10.86 9.69 -11.38
C LYS A 61 -11.74 8.83 -10.45
N ASP A 62 -12.99 8.59 -10.84
CA ASP A 62 -13.94 7.85 -10.00
C ASP A 62 -13.53 6.39 -9.81
N ALA A 63 -13.02 5.74 -10.87
CA ALA A 63 -12.47 4.40 -10.78
C ALA A 63 -11.25 4.34 -9.83
N ALA A 64 -10.38 5.35 -9.88
CA ALA A 64 -9.24 5.47 -8.97
C ALA A 64 -9.69 5.63 -7.51
N LEU A 65 -10.75 6.41 -7.26
CA LEU A 65 -11.31 6.61 -5.92
C LEU A 65 -11.97 5.34 -5.37
N GLU A 66 -12.70 4.59 -6.20
CA GLU A 66 -13.30 3.33 -5.76
C GLU A 66 -12.22 2.28 -5.45
N LEU A 67 -11.19 2.17 -6.28
CA LEU A 67 -10.04 1.29 -5.99
C LEU A 67 -9.29 1.72 -4.73
N LYS A 68 -9.16 3.03 -4.47
CA LYS A 68 -8.63 3.57 -3.22
C LYS A 68 -9.49 3.13 -2.03
N ARG A 69 -10.81 3.24 -2.14
CA ARG A 69 -11.76 2.84 -1.09
C ARG A 69 -11.65 1.35 -0.77
N GLN A 70 -11.58 0.50 -1.80
CA GLN A 70 -11.37 -0.95 -1.66
C GLN A 70 -10.02 -1.26 -1.00
N GLY A 71 -8.94 -0.60 -1.40
CA GLY A 71 -7.63 -0.74 -0.77
C GLY A 71 -7.64 -0.35 0.71
N ASN A 72 -8.34 0.74 1.06
CA ASN A 72 -8.52 1.16 2.45
C ASN A 72 -9.28 0.11 3.27
N GLN A 73 -10.32 -0.50 2.70
CA GLN A 73 -11.08 -1.56 3.37
C GLN A 73 -10.21 -2.79 3.64
N CYS A 74 -9.42 -3.24 2.65
CA CYS A 74 -8.45 -4.32 2.86
C CYS A 74 -7.40 -3.97 3.91
N PHE A 75 -6.89 -2.73 3.92
CA PHE A 75 -5.92 -2.26 4.90
C PHE A 75 -6.47 -2.30 6.33
N LEU A 76 -7.71 -1.87 6.54
CA LEU A 76 -8.39 -1.92 7.84
C LEU A 76 -8.63 -3.36 8.30
N ASN A 77 -8.90 -4.26 7.37
CA ASN A 77 -9.08 -5.69 7.65
C ASN A 77 -7.75 -6.45 7.89
N GLY A 78 -6.60 -5.77 7.79
CA GLY A 78 -5.28 -6.41 7.91
C GLY A 78 -4.84 -7.21 6.67
N ASP A 79 -5.64 -7.21 5.61
CA ASP A 79 -5.31 -7.85 4.34
C ASP A 79 -4.42 -6.95 3.48
N TYR A 80 -3.15 -6.88 3.88
CA TYR A 80 -2.16 -6.06 3.21
C TYR A 80 -1.81 -6.55 1.80
N ALA A 81 -2.04 -7.83 1.49
CA ALA A 81 -1.79 -8.37 0.17
C ALA A 81 -2.77 -7.78 -0.84
N ASN A 82 -4.07 -7.85 -0.56
CA ASN A 82 -5.08 -7.27 -1.44
C ASN A 82 -5.06 -5.74 -1.41
N ALA A 83 -4.80 -5.11 -0.27
CA ALA A 83 -4.63 -3.65 -0.20
C ALA A 83 -3.56 -3.14 -1.16
N LEU A 84 -2.42 -3.83 -1.25
CA LEU A 84 -1.33 -3.47 -2.16
C LEU A 84 -1.76 -3.55 -3.63
N VAL A 85 -2.52 -4.59 -3.98
CA VAL A 85 -3.05 -4.79 -5.34
C VAL A 85 -4.02 -3.66 -5.70
N TYR A 86 -4.96 -3.33 -4.82
CA TYR A 86 -5.94 -2.26 -5.06
C TYR A 86 -5.29 -0.88 -5.20
N TYR A 87 -4.34 -0.51 -4.34
CA TYR A 87 -3.63 0.76 -4.49
C TYR A 87 -2.76 0.80 -5.76
N SER A 88 -2.16 -0.32 -6.15
CA SER A 88 -1.40 -0.40 -7.40
C SER A 88 -2.30 -0.25 -8.62
N LYS A 89 -3.47 -0.89 -8.62
CA LYS A 89 -4.51 -0.70 -9.66
C LYS A 89 -4.99 0.74 -9.69
N ALA A 90 -5.21 1.38 -8.54
CA ALA A 90 -5.62 2.78 -8.47
C ALA A 90 -4.59 3.71 -9.12
N LEU A 91 -3.29 3.47 -8.92
CA LEU A 91 -2.21 4.26 -9.54
C LEU A 91 -2.21 4.16 -11.06
N LEU A 92 -2.62 3.03 -11.64
CA LEU A 92 -2.69 2.85 -13.10
C LEU A 92 -3.79 3.71 -13.73
N VAL A 93 -4.90 3.89 -13.03
CA VAL A 93 -6.09 4.60 -13.55
C VAL A 93 -6.21 6.05 -13.07
N ALA A 94 -5.40 6.48 -12.10
CA ALA A 94 -5.46 7.82 -11.54
C ALA A 94 -4.92 8.89 -12.50
N PRO A 95 -5.69 9.95 -12.82
CA PRO A 95 -5.15 11.15 -13.47
C PRO A 95 -4.05 11.78 -12.60
N MET A 96 -2.97 12.26 -13.24
CA MET A 96 -1.79 12.78 -12.52
C MET A 96 -2.12 14.02 -11.65
N ASN A 97 -3.08 14.81 -12.13
CA ASN A 97 -3.60 16.02 -11.51
C ASN A 97 -4.92 15.78 -10.74
N ALA A 98 -5.33 14.52 -10.51
CA ALA A 98 -6.54 14.25 -9.75
C ALA A 98 -6.39 14.73 -8.30
N VAL A 99 -7.39 15.48 -7.84
CA VAL A 99 -7.50 15.98 -6.46
C VAL A 99 -8.58 15.20 -5.72
N ASP A 100 -8.26 14.78 -4.51
CA ASP A 100 -9.14 14.13 -3.55
C ASP A 100 -9.00 14.83 -2.19
N MET A 101 -10.09 15.38 -1.66
CA MET A 101 -10.11 16.14 -0.40
C MET A 101 -8.98 17.21 -0.35
N ASP A 102 -8.90 18.03 -1.39
CA ASP A 102 -7.88 19.09 -1.59
C ASP A 102 -6.42 18.61 -1.66
N LYS A 103 -6.20 17.30 -1.77
CA LYS A 103 -4.87 16.68 -1.86
C LYS A 103 -4.70 15.97 -3.19
N ASN A 104 -3.46 15.85 -3.64
CA ASN A 104 -3.17 15.07 -4.83
C ASN A 104 -3.47 13.58 -4.57
N LEU A 105 -4.35 13.00 -5.40
CA LEU A 105 -4.80 11.62 -5.28
C LEU A 105 -3.65 10.64 -5.50
N VAL A 106 -2.80 10.89 -6.50
CA VAL A 106 -1.64 10.04 -6.81
C VAL A 106 -0.65 10.04 -5.64
N ALA A 107 -0.37 11.21 -5.07
CA ALA A 107 0.48 11.32 -3.88
C ALA A 107 -0.10 10.53 -2.69
N THR A 108 -1.41 10.65 -2.45
CA THR A 108 -2.10 9.88 -1.41
C THR A 108 -1.99 8.37 -1.64
N LEU A 109 -2.16 7.92 -2.89
CA LEU A 109 -2.04 6.50 -3.25
C LEU A 109 -0.62 5.96 -3.02
N TYR A 110 0.42 6.75 -3.31
CA TYR A 110 1.80 6.36 -3.00
C TYR A 110 2.04 6.22 -1.50
N VAL A 111 1.57 7.18 -0.69
CA VAL A 111 1.70 7.13 0.78
C VAL A 111 0.96 5.92 1.35
N ASN A 112 -0.24 5.62 0.86
CA ASN A 112 -1.00 4.46 1.28
C ASN A 112 -0.30 3.15 0.89
N ARG A 113 0.23 3.07 -0.33
CA ARG A 113 1.02 1.93 -0.82
C ARG A 113 2.29 1.71 0.03
N ALA A 114 3.00 2.78 0.38
CA ALA A 114 4.17 2.72 1.24
C ALA A 114 3.80 2.23 2.66
N SER A 115 2.69 2.72 3.21
CA SER A 115 2.16 2.29 4.51
C SER A 115 1.83 0.80 4.53
N VAL A 116 1.24 0.26 3.46
CA VAL A 116 0.98 -1.19 3.31
C VAL A 116 2.29 -1.97 3.29
N LEU A 117 3.28 -1.55 2.52
CA LEU A 117 4.57 -2.24 2.46
C LEU A 117 5.26 -2.24 3.82
N HIS A 118 5.24 -1.10 4.51
CA HIS A 118 5.77 -1.00 5.87
C HIS A 118 5.03 -1.94 6.83
N ALA A 119 3.69 -1.99 6.76
CA ALA A 119 2.89 -2.92 7.57
C ALA A 119 3.23 -4.38 7.26
N LYS A 120 3.40 -4.77 5.99
CA LYS A 120 3.83 -6.13 5.61
C LYS A 120 5.20 -6.49 6.18
N VAL A 121 6.17 -5.57 6.08
CA VAL A 121 7.52 -5.79 6.65
C VAL A 121 7.45 -5.93 8.16
N LYS A 122 6.66 -5.07 8.83
CA LYS A 122 6.45 -5.14 10.27
C LYS A 122 5.83 -6.48 10.68
N TRP A 123 4.76 -6.91 10.02
CA TRP A 123 4.11 -8.20 10.24
C TRP A 123 5.06 -9.38 10.00
N ALA A 124 5.93 -9.30 9.00
CA ALA A 124 6.94 -10.34 8.75
C ALA A 124 8.02 -10.41 9.85
N LYS A 125 8.37 -9.27 10.46
CA LYS A 125 9.38 -9.20 11.53
C LYS A 125 8.83 -9.57 12.91
N GLU A 126 7.65 -9.06 13.24
CA GLU A 126 7.05 -9.18 14.57
C GLU A 126 6.12 -10.40 14.69
N GLY A 127 5.73 -10.99 13.55
CA GLY A 127 4.72 -12.05 13.49
C GLY A 127 3.31 -11.54 13.81
N ASP A 128 2.35 -12.46 13.89
CA ASP A 128 1.03 -12.13 14.42
C ASP A 128 1.16 -11.94 15.95
N CYS A 129 0.81 -10.77 16.48
CA CYS A 129 0.91 -10.41 17.90
C CYS A 129 0.26 -11.46 18.82
N ASN A 130 -0.71 -12.21 18.29
CA ASN A 130 -1.35 -13.34 18.96
C ASN A 130 -0.37 -14.46 19.33
N THR A 131 0.68 -14.72 18.54
CA THR A 131 1.66 -15.76 18.85
C THR A 131 2.39 -15.48 20.16
N SER A 132 2.75 -14.23 20.47
CA SER A 132 3.36 -13.87 21.75
C SER A 132 2.43 -14.12 22.94
N PHE A 133 1.11 -13.88 22.77
CA PHE A 133 0.09 -14.20 23.77
C PHE A 133 -0.04 -15.73 23.95
N PHE A 134 -0.16 -16.49 22.87
CA PHE A 134 -0.24 -17.95 22.93
C PHE A 134 1.04 -18.58 23.51
N HIS A 135 2.22 -18.11 23.11
CA HIS A 135 3.49 -18.55 23.67
C HIS A 135 3.62 -18.19 25.16
N ARG A 136 3.13 -17.02 25.58
CA ARG A 136 3.09 -16.63 26.99
C ARG A 136 2.14 -17.50 27.80
N VAL A 137 0.92 -17.73 27.32
CA VAL A 137 -0.08 -18.60 27.97
C VAL A 137 0.44 -20.04 28.04
N ALA A 138 1.04 -20.56 26.97
CA ALA A 138 1.64 -21.90 26.96
C ALA A 138 2.84 -22.01 27.91
N SER A 139 3.68 -20.98 27.98
CA SER A 139 4.83 -20.93 28.90
C SER A 139 4.38 -20.84 30.36
N SER A 140 3.35 -20.05 30.68
CA SER A 140 2.74 -19.99 32.01
C SER A 140 2.20 -21.36 32.44
N ARG A 141 1.43 -22.04 31.59
CA ARG A 141 0.91 -23.39 31.91
C ARG A 141 2.02 -24.43 32.10
N LYS A 142 3.10 -24.34 31.31
CA LYS A 142 4.29 -25.18 31.48
C LYS A 142 4.99 -24.90 32.82
N ASN A 143 5.03 -23.65 33.23
CA ASN A 143 5.59 -23.23 34.52
C ASN A 143 4.66 -23.54 35.69
N GLU A 144 3.35 -23.64 35.49
CA GLU A 144 2.40 -24.09 36.52
C GLU A 144 2.44 -25.62 36.71
N ASN A 145 2.66 -26.36 35.62
CA ASN A 145 2.77 -27.82 35.64
C ASN A 145 4.18 -28.35 36.00
N HIS A 146 5.10 -27.48 36.45
CA HIS A 146 6.36 -27.96 37.01
C HIS A 146 6.12 -28.65 38.37
N ILE A 147 6.62 -29.86 38.55
CA ILE A 147 6.63 -30.52 39.86
C ILE A 147 7.73 -29.85 40.69
N GLY A 148 7.34 -28.91 41.56
CA GLY A 148 8.28 -28.11 42.37
C GLY A 148 8.94 -28.89 43.51
N SER A 149 8.36 -30.01 43.94
CA SER A 149 8.95 -30.92 44.93
C SER A 149 8.26 -32.28 44.89
N LEU A 150 9.02 -33.34 45.20
CA LEU A 150 8.48 -34.67 45.51
C LEU A 150 8.62 -34.86 47.03
N LEU A 151 7.49 -35.10 47.70
CA LEU A 151 7.47 -35.35 49.15
C LEU A 151 8.06 -36.75 49.44
N PRO A 152 9.07 -36.89 50.31
CA PRO A 152 9.38 -38.16 50.95
C PRO A 152 8.32 -38.46 52.03
N GLU A 153 7.99 -39.73 52.25
CA GLU A 153 6.90 -40.19 53.14
C GLU A 153 6.99 -39.84 54.64
N TRP A 154 7.96 -39.04 55.09
CA TRP A 154 8.11 -38.69 56.50
C TRP A 154 7.98 -37.17 56.67
N GLY A 155 6.76 -36.77 57.05
CA GLY A 155 6.24 -35.42 56.96
C GLY A 155 6.96 -34.36 57.80
N ILE A 156 7.56 -33.39 57.10
CA ILE A 156 7.81 -32.05 57.63
C ILE A 156 7.38 -31.05 56.56
N ALA A 157 6.34 -30.27 56.85
CA ALA A 157 5.76 -29.27 55.97
C ALA A 157 6.66 -28.02 55.90
N TRP A 158 7.05 -27.61 54.70
CA TRP A 158 7.64 -26.29 54.44
C TRP A 158 6.54 -25.33 53.96
N SER A 159 6.49 -24.14 54.56
CA SER A 159 5.48 -23.13 54.23
C SER A 159 5.59 -22.65 52.77
N PRO A 160 4.47 -22.51 52.03
CA PRO A 160 4.50 -22.04 50.65
C PRO A 160 4.88 -20.56 50.54
N ILE A 161 5.66 -20.21 49.52
CA ILE A 161 5.89 -18.82 49.10
C ILE A 161 4.58 -18.32 48.46
N SER A 162 3.96 -17.30 49.04
CA SER A 162 2.68 -16.75 48.58
C SER A 162 2.67 -16.35 47.09
N PRO A 163 1.57 -16.61 46.35
CA PRO A 163 1.41 -16.12 44.99
C PRO A 163 1.38 -14.58 44.94
N ARG A 164 2.05 -14.03 43.94
CA ARG A 164 2.14 -12.59 43.67
C ARG A 164 0.78 -12.09 43.15
N GLU A 165 0.22 -11.06 43.79
CA GLU A 165 -1.07 -10.46 43.45
C GLU A 165 -1.21 -10.17 41.94
N ASP A 166 -2.27 -10.70 41.35
CA ASP A 166 -2.67 -10.46 39.96
C ASP A 166 -2.99 -8.98 39.76
N LYS A 167 -2.15 -8.28 39.00
CA LYS A 167 -2.47 -6.93 38.53
C LYS A 167 -3.56 -7.02 37.47
N GLU A 168 -4.64 -6.29 37.71
CA GLU A 168 -5.79 -6.11 36.82
C GLU A 168 -5.42 -6.08 35.34
N LEU A 169 -6.21 -6.81 34.55
CA LEU A 169 -6.24 -6.81 33.10
C LEU A 169 -6.45 -5.39 32.55
N VAL A 170 -5.35 -4.68 32.30
CA VAL A 170 -5.37 -3.46 31.49
C VAL A 170 -5.71 -3.87 30.06
N ALA A 171 -6.83 -3.38 29.54
CA ALA A 171 -7.32 -3.66 28.20
C ALA A 171 -6.22 -3.48 27.13
N PRO A 172 -6.19 -4.34 26.10
CA PRO A 172 -5.08 -4.39 25.16
C PRO A 172 -4.87 -3.06 24.40
N PRO A 173 -3.62 -2.73 24.03
CA PRO A 173 -3.24 -1.41 23.50
C PRO A 173 -3.98 -0.95 22.23
N TRP A 174 -4.63 -1.85 21.50
CA TRP A 174 -5.33 -1.54 20.26
C TRP A 174 -6.60 -0.69 20.46
N ARG A 175 -7.24 -0.71 21.63
CA ARG A 175 -8.33 0.23 21.99
C ARG A 175 -7.85 1.69 22.08
N LYS A 176 -6.57 1.91 22.36
CA LYS A 176 -5.94 3.26 22.39
C LYS A 176 -5.62 3.74 20.97
N LEU A 177 -5.24 2.82 20.08
CA LEU A 177 -5.06 3.08 18.65
C LEU A 177 -6.40 3.37 17.95
N GLU A 178 -7.48 2.71 18.35
CA GLU A 178 -8.84 2.96 17.83
C GLU A 178 -9.29 4.41 18.09
N ARG A 179 -9.00 4.98 19.28
CA ARG A 179 -9.29 6.39 19.60
C ARG A 179 -8.38 7.37 18.87
N LEU A 180 -7.12 7.02 18.61
CA LEU A 180 -6.17 7.84 17.84
C LEU A 180 -6.47 7.82 16.34
N CYS A 181 -6.93 6.69 15.79
CA CYS A 181 -7.34 6.57 14.40
C CYS A 181 -8.66 7.32 14.13
N LEU A 182 -9.62 7.31 15.06
CA LEU A 182 -10.86 8.09 14.93
C LEU A 182 -10.61 9.62 14.94
N ALA A 183 -9.57 10.08 15.63
CA ALA A 183 -9.18 11.50 15.64
C ALA A 183 -8.54 11.97 14.31
N VAL A 184 -7.96 11.06 13.53
CA VAL A 184 -7.32 11.35 12.23
C VAL A 184 -8.32 11.23 11.06
N ILE A 185 -9.40 10.46 11.22
CA ILE A 185 -10.37 10.15 10.15
C ILE A 185 -11.56 11.14 10.10
N GLY A 186 -11.67 12.09 11.04
CA GLY A 186 -12.62 13.20 10.91
C GLY A 186 -14.10 12.82 10.92
N THR A 187 -14.46 11.63 11.41
CA THR A 187 -15.87 11.24 11.60
C THR A 187 -16.30 11.61 13.02
N ARG A 188 -17.10 12.67 13.16
CA ARG A 188 -17.85 12.93 14.40
C ARG A 188 -18.77 11.73 14.69
N PRO A 189 -18.84 11.23 15.94
CA PRO A 189 -19.85 10.25 16.29
C PRO A 189 -21.21 10.96 16.37
N TRP A 190 -22.24 10.33 15.79
CA TRP A 190 -23.62 10.76 15.91
C TRP A 190 -24.07 10.64 17.36
N SER A 191 -24.64 11.72 17.88
CA SER A 191 -25.29 11.79 19.17
C SER A 191 -26.64 11.07 19.11
N GLY A 192 -26.85 10.14 20.04
CA GLY A 192 -28.16 9.62 20.44
C GLY A 192 -28.22 9.63 21.96
#